data_AF-A0A1Q9Q3K9-F1
#
_entry.id   AF-A0A1Q9Q3K9-F1
#
_cell.length_a   1.000
_cell.length_b   1.000
_cell.length_c   1.000
_cell.angle_alpha   90.00
_cell.angle_beta   90.00
_cell.angle_gamma   90.00
#
_symmetry.space_group_name_H-M   'P 1'
#
loop_
_entity.id
_entity.type
_entity.pdbx_description
1 polymer ?
#
loop_
_entity_poly.entity_id
_entity_poly.type
_entity_poly.pdbx_seq_one_letter_code
_entity_poly.pdbx_strand_id
1 'polypeptide(L)' 'MVLVCSKHVKDALKIVFIPHVRKVTEEESISSTCQFCSCTANYKLFNYVHKRKKAKEAI' A
#
# COMPACT_ATOMS: atom_id res chain seq x y z
N MET A 1 5.13 -1.08 1.21
CA MET A 1 4.23 -0.63 0.13
C MET A 1 3.31 -1.79 -0.20
N VAL A 2 2.03 -1.52 -0.43
CA VAL A 2 1.00 -2.55 -0.66
C VAL A 2 0.36 -2.30 -2.03
N LEU A 3 0.31 -3.33 -2.87
CA LEU A 3 -0.32 -3.28 -4.19
C LEU A 3 -1.71 -3.92 -4.12
N VAL A 4 -2.72 -3.19 -4.59
CA VAL A 4 -4.12 -3.61 -4.46
C VAL A 4 -4.95 -3.29 -5.69
N CYS A 5 -5.95 -4.12 -5.97
CA CYS A 5 -6.95 -3.86 -6.99
C CYS A 5 -8.05 -2.93 -6.46
N SER A 6 -8.91 -2.44 -7.35
CA SER A 6 -10.03 -1.56 -6.99
C SER A 6 -11.00 -2.17 -5.97
N LYS A 7 -11.09 -3.50 -5.89
CA LYS A 7 -11.95 -4.19 -4.93
C LYS A 7 -11.38 -4.13 -3.51
N HIS A 8 -10.07 -4.32 -3.36
CA HIS A 8 -9.40 -4.42 -2.05
C HIS A 8 -8.77 -3.11 -1.56
N VAL A 9 -8.84 -2.02 -2.34
CA VAL A 9 -8.29 -0.72 -1.94
C VAL A 9 -8.91 -0.21 -0.63
N LYS A 10 -10.23 -0.37 -0.45
CA LYS A 10 -10.93 0.10 0.76
C LYS A 10 -10.48 -0.68 2.00
N ASP A 11 -10.27 -1.98 1.88
CA ASP A 11 -9.82 -2.81 3.01
C ASP A 11 -8.35 -2.54 3.32
N ALA A 12 -7.53 -2.31 2.29
CA ALA A 12 -6.14 -1.92 2.47
C ALA A 12 -5.98 -0.53 3.11
N LEU A 13 -6.93 0.40 2.90
CA LEU A 13 -6.91 1.70 3.57
C LEU A 13 -7.21 1.60 5.08
N LYS A 14 -7.95 0.58 5.53
CA LYS A 14 -8.24 0.38 6.97
C LYS A 14 -6.99 -0.04 7.77
N ILE A 15 -6.01 -0.65 7.09
CA ILE A 15 -4.79 -1.18 7.73
C ILE A 15 -3.59 -0.22 7.61
N VAL A 16 -3.70 0.86 6.84
CA VAL A 16 -2.61 1.83 6.62
C VAL A 16 -2.90 3.12 7.38
N PHE A 17 -1.95 3.52 8.24
CA PHE A 17 -2.11 4.67 9.14
C PHE A 17 -2.10 6.03 8.39
N ILE A 18 -1.24 6.18 7.38
CA ILE A 18 -1.19 7.36 6.49
C ILE A 18 -0.93 6.86 5.06
N PRO A 19 -2.00 6.49 4.32
CA PRO A 19 -1.84 5.94 2.98
C PRO A 19 -1.63 7.06 1.98
N HIS A 20 -0.41 7.19 1.47
CA HIS A 20 -0.26 7.83 0.16
C HIS A 20 -0.68 6.82 -0.90
N VAL A 21 -1.82 7.07 -1.54
CA VAL A 21 -2.35 6.21 -2.61
C VAL A 21 -1.91 6.80 -3.94
N ARG A 22 -1.21 6.00 -4.75
CA ARG A 22 -0.94 6.31 -6.15
C ARG A 22 -1.64 5.30 -7.04
N LYS A 23 -2.17 5.73 -8.18
CA LYS A 23 -2.60 4.80 -9.23
C LYS A 23 -1.36 4.18 -9.87
N VAL A 24 -1.45 2.90 -10.18
CA VAL A 24 -0.44 2.18 -10.95
C VAL A 24 -0.61 2.60 -12.42
N THR A 25 0.49 2.93 -13.11
CA THR A 25 0.44 3.24 -14.55
C THR A 25 0.22 1.95 -15.35
N GLU A 26 -0.23 2.04 -16.61
CA GLU A 26 -0.43 0.85 -17.44
C GLU A 26 0.82 -0.03 -17.53
N GLU A 27 1.99 0.58 -17.69
CA GLU A 27 3.29 -0.11 -17.73
C GLU A 27 3.62 -0.85 -16.43
N GLU A 28 3.34 -0.24 -15.27
CA GLU A 28 3.53 -0.89 -13.97
C GLU A 28 2.44 -1.96 -13.70
N SER A 29 1.25 -1.82 -14.28
CA SER A 29 0.10 -2.70 -14.01
C SER A 29 0.28 -4.12 -14.55
N ILE A 30 1.02 -4.28 -15.65
CA ILE A 30 1.29 -5.57 -16.30
C ILE A 30 2.06 -6.52 -15.36
N SER A 31 2.89 -5.96 -14.48
CA SER A 31 3.71 -6.71 -13.52
C SER A 31 3.20 -6.64 -12.08
N SER A 32 2.14 -5.87 -11.82
CA SER A 32 1.64 -5.61 -10.47
C SER A 32 0.38 -6.40 -10.18
N THR A 33 0.45 -7.35 -9.24
CA THR A 33 -0.70 -8.11 -8.75
C THR A 33 -1.15 -7.61 -7.37
N CYS A 34 -2.45 -7.72 -7.12
CA CYS A 34 -3.07 -7.40 -5.85
C CYS A 34 -2.67 -8.45 -4.82
N GLN A 35 -2.14 -8.01 -3.68
CA GLN A 35 -1.70 -8.91 -2.62
C GLN A 35 -2.83 -9.69 -1.93
N PHE A 36 -4.10 -9.31 -2.14
CA PHE A 36 -5.27 -9.93 -1.52
C PHE A 36 -5.94 -10.99 -2.40
N CYS A 37 -5.83 -10.88 -3.73
CA CYS A 37 -6.57 -11.76 -4.64
C CYS A 37 -5.84 -12.08 -5.94
N SER A 38 -4.57 -11.68 -6.07
CA SER A 38 -3.70 -11.92 -7.22
C SER A 38 -4.18 -11.36 -8.58
N CYS A 39 -5.33 -10.67 -8.62
CA CYS A 39 -5.78 -9.92 -9.81
C CYS A 39 -4.89 -8.69 -10.05
N THR A 40 -5.01 -8.06 -11.22
CA THR A 40 -4.28 -6.83 -11.56
C THR A 40 -4.44 -5.75 -10.48
N ALA A 41 -3.31 -5.21 -10.02
CA ALA A 41 -3.29 -4.11 -9.07
C ALA A 41 -3.47 -2.77 -9.79
N ASN A 42 -4.35 -1.93 -9.25
CA ASN A 42 -4.67 -0.62 -9.80
C ASN A 42 -4.13 0.51 -8.90
N TYR A 43 -3.80 0.18 -7.64
CA TYR A 43 -3.37 1.14 -6.64
C TYR A 43 -2.14 0.65 -5.87
N LYS A 44 -1.24 1.60 -5.60
CA LYS A 44 -0.01 1.45 -4.84
C LYS A 44 -0.15 2.28 -3.57
N LEU A 45 -0.31 1.60 -2.44
CA LEU A 45 -0.44 2.23 -1.13
C LEU A 45 0.94 2.27 -0.47
N PHE A 46 1.43 3.47 -0.21
CA PHE A 46 2.62 3.68 0.59
C PHE A 46 2.19 3.89 2.03
N ASN A 47 2.61 3.00 2.92
CA ASN A 47 2.52 3.25 4.35
C ASN A 47 3.73 4.11 4.72
N TYR A 48 3.54 5.42 4.86
CA TYR A 48 4.57 6.27 5.45
C TYR A 48 4.55 6.01 6.96
N VAL A 49 5.18 4.91 7.39
CA VAL A 49 5.54 4.76 8.79
C VAL A 49 6.58 5.84 9.03
N HIS A 50 6.15 6.99 9.52
CA HIS A 50 7.06 7.97 10.07
C HIS A 50 7.94 7.16 11.02
N LYS A 51 9.27 7.10 10.80
CA LYS A 51 10.24 6.44 11.69
C LYS A 51 10.26 7.07 13.11
N ARG A 52 9.19 7.72 13.57
CA ARG A 52 8.96 8.11 14.96
C ARG A 52 8.41 6.91 15.74
N LYS A 53 9.26 5.91 15.97
CA LYS A 53 9.21 4.99 17.14
C LYS A 53 10.42 4.05 17.12
N LYS A 54 11.61 4.64 17.20
CA LYS A 54 12.79 4.07 17.88
C LYS A 54 13.54 5.17 18.64
N ALA A 55 12.79 5.99 19.37
CA ALA A 55 13.31 6.95 20.36
C ALA A 55 12.61 6.74 21.71
N LYS A 56 12.26 5.49 22.03
CA LYS A 56 11.75 5.04 23.34
C LYS A 56 12.33 3.68 23.76
N GLU A 57 13.54 3.37 23.31
CA GLU A 57 14.37 2.26 23.81
C GLU A 57 15.79 2.77 24.12
N ALA A 58 15.88 3.97 24.69
CA ALA A 58 17.11 4.53 25.23
C ALA A 58 16.74 5.42 26.43
N ILE A 59 16.19 4.80 27.47
CA ILE A 59 16.24 5.27 28.86
C ILE A 59 16.61 4.05 29.69
#